data_AF-A0A7V8INU5-F1
#
_entry.id   AF-A0A7V8INU5-F1
#
_cell.length_a   1.000
_cell.length_b   1.000
_cell.length_c   1.000
_cell.angle_alpha   90.00
_cell.angle_beta   90.00
_cell.angle_gamma   90.00
#
_symmetry.space_group_name_H-M   'P 1'
#
loop_
_entity.id
_entity.type
_entity.pdbx_description
1 polymer ?
#
loop_
_entity_poly.entity_id
_entity_poly.type
_entity_poly.pdbx_seq_one_letter_code
_entity_poly.pdbx_strand_id
1 'polypeptide(L)'
;MTNSETKICAPGGDYWPTPMAAVLPLLPFLPPRTRFFEPCAGNGALIDHLVANGHKRYWACDIAPKRGDIITHDAIEYATSLQKIGCLDEVDFIITNPPYSESAMLRLLDCLPNFKPSWFLLQAGFVHNKYFAPLKPFLKSVASVGRIKWVEGSRHKSTKDYVWVYDFEVVT
;
A
#
# COMPACT_ATOMS: atom_id res chain seq x y z
N MET A 1 -2.24 32.89 -12.64
CA MET A 1 -0.89 32.50 -12.17
C MET A 1 -0.94 31.01 -11.93
N THR A 2 -0.13 30.29 -12.68
CA THR A 2 -0.12 28.83 -12.84
C THR A 2 0.56 28.16 -11.65
N ASN A 3 -0.18 27.39 -10.85
CA ASN A 3 0.42 26.35 -10.03
C ASN A 3 0.15 25.01 -10.71
N SER A 4 1.13 24.57 -11.50
CA SER A 4 1.25 23.20 -11.95
C SER A 4 1.61 22.34 -10.73
N GLU A 5 0.59 21.86 -10.01
CA GLU A 5 0.77 20.78 -9.07
C GLU A 5 1.03 19.50 -9.87
N THR A 6 2.32 19.18 -9.91
CA THR A 6 2.92 18.06 -10.61
C THR A 6 2.15 16.79 -10.31
N LYS A 7 1.44 16.25 -11.31
CA LYS A 7 1.02 14.85 -11.32
C LYS A 7 2.28 14.02 -11.02
N ILE A 8 2.33 13.42 -9.83
CA ILE A 8 3.43 12.54 -9.42
C ILE A 8 3.24 11.22 -10.16
N CYS A 9 3.48 11.23 -11.47
CA CYS A 9 3.76 9.99 -12.18
C CYS A 9 5.02 9.41 -11.56
N ALA A 10 4.97 8.17 -11.08
CA ALA A 10 6.19 7.40 -10.87
C ALA A 10 6.98 7.43 -12.20
N PRO A 11 8.17 8.06 -12.28
CA PRO A 11 8.99 7.96 -13.46
C PRO A 11 9.32 6.48 -13.65
N GLY A 12 9.20 5.97 -14.88
CA GLY A 12 9.21 4.54 -15.19
C GLY A 12 10.26 3.75 -14.40
N GLY A 13 9.82 3.00 -13.40
CA GLY A 13 10.73 2.31 -12.45
C GLY A 13 10.04 1.75 -11.21
N ASP A 14 8.97 2.36 -10.72
CA ASP A 14 8.27 1.93 -9.49
C ASP A 14 7.03 1.05 -9.74
N TYR A 15 7.07 0.20 -10.77
CA TYR A 15 6.02 -0.79 -10.99
C TYR A 15 6.47 -2.18 -10.58
N TRP A 16 5.95 -2.65 -9.45
CA TRP A 16 6.28 -3.95 -8.87
C TRP A 16 5.01 -4.71 -8.52
N PRO A 17 4.51 -5.61 -9.39
CA PRO A 17 3.39 -6.48 -9.06
C PRO A 17 3.68 -7.24 -7.76
N THR A 18 2.80 -7.10 -6.78
CA THR A 18 3.00 -7.76 -5.49
C THR A 18 2.85 -9.28 -5.66
N PRO A 19 3.89 -10.08 -5.40
CA PRO A 19 3.77 -11.54 -5.55
C PRO A 19 3.06 -12.16 -4.35
N MET A 20 2.41 -13.31 -4.56
CA MET A 20 1.71 -14.04 -3.49
C MET A 20 2.61 -14.32 -2.28
N ALA A 21 3.90 -14.62 -2.50
CA ALA A 21 4.86 -14.85 -1.42
C ALA A 21 5.01 -13.65 -0.47
N ALA A 22 4.77 -12.42 -0.96
CA ALA A 22 4.74 -11.23 -0.13
C ALA A 22 3.43 -11.11 0.66
N VAL A 23 2.33 -11.67 0.17
CA VAL A 23 1.00 -11.63 0.80
C VAL A 23 0.84 -12.68 1.90
N LEU A 24 1.42 -13.87 1.74
CA LEU A 24 1.29 -14.98 2.69
C LEU A 24 1.57 -14.59 4.17
N PRO A 25 2.63 -13.81 4.48
CA PRO A 25 2.90 -13.39 5.86
C PRO A 25 1.87 -12.41 6.44
N LEU A 26 1.12 -11.70 5.60
CA LEU A 26 0.08 -10.76 6.03
C LEU A 26 -1.21 -11.49 6.44
N LEU A 27 -1.55 -12.59 5.76
CA LEU A 27 -2.84 -13.27 5.93
C LEU A 27 -3.23 -13.59 7.39
N PRO A 28 -2.32 -14.07 8.26
CA PRO A 28 -2.66 -14.36 9.67
C PRO A 28 -3.07 -13.12 10.49
N PHE A 29 -2.73 -11.91 10.03
CA PHE A 29 -3.06 -10.65 10.69
C PHE A 29 -4.41 -10.09 10.23
N LEU A 30 -4.99 -10.62 9.16
CA LEU A 30 -6.25 -10.13 8.60
C LEU A 30 -7.42 -10.97 9.13
N PRO A 31 -8.48 -10.33 9.67
CA PRO A 31 -9.73 -11.03 9.94
C PRO A 31 -10.26 -11.74 8.68
N PRO A 32 -10.97 -12.88 8.84
CA PRO A 32 -11.62 -13.54 7.71
C PRO A 32 -12.57 -12.60 6.98
N ARG A 33 -12.48 -12.58 5.64
CA ARG A 33 -13.32 -11.74 4.75
C ARG A 33 -13.14 -10.23 4.92
N THR A 34 -12.00 -9.77 5.44
CA THR A 34 -11.60 -8.35 5.43
C THR A 34 -11.97 -7.65 4.13
N ARG A 35 -12.66 -6.51 4.25
CA ARG A 35 -12.98 -5.58 3.17
C ARG A 35 -11.89 -4.52 3.10
N PHE A 36 -11.22 -4.42 1.96
CA PHE A 36 -10.06 -3.53 1.84
C PHE A 36 -10.16 -2.53 0.70
N PHE A 37 -9.46 -1.42 0.89
CA PHE A 37 -9.13 -0.45 -0.14
C PHE A 37 -7.65 -0.61 -0.53
N GLU A 38 -7.37 -0.80 -1.82
CA GLU A 38 -6.01 -0.78 -2.37
C GLU A 38 -5.76 0.49 -3.23
N PRO A 39 -5.18 1.56 -2.65
CA PRO A 39 -4.95 2.86 -3.30
C PRO A 39 -3.76 2.96 -4.26
N CYS A 40 -2.94 1.92 -4.42
CA CYS A 40 -1.79 1.89 -5.36
C CYS A 40 -1.82 0.62 -6.21
N ALA A 41 -2.97 0.34 -6.81
CA ALA A 41 -3.32 -0.99 -7.27
C ALA A 41 -2.51 -1.49 -8.47
N GLY A 42 -1.89 -0.64 -9.29
CA GLY A 42 -1.13 -1.03 -10.47
C GLY A 42 -1.93 -1.92 -11.43
N ASN A 43 -1.54 -3.19 -11.58
CA ASN A 43 -2.30 -4.20 -12.36
C ASN A 43 -3.28 -5.04 -11.52
N GLY A 44 -3.39 -4.78 -10.23
CA GLY A 44 -4.25 -5.49 -9.30
C GLY A 44 -3.70 -6.81 -8.76
N ALA A 45 -2.40 -7.09 -8.89
CA ALA A 45 -1.83 -8.34 -8.36
C ALA A 45 -2.09 -8.54 -6.85
N LEU A 46 -1.93 -7.50 -6.03
CA LEU A 46 -2.26 -7.56 -4.60
C LEU A 46 -3.75 -7.84 -4.37
N ILE A 47 -4.62 -7.17 -5.15
CA ILE A 47 -6.07 -7.38 -5.10
C ILE A 47 -6.40 -8.84 -5.35
N ASP A 48 -5.87 -9.41 -6.43
CA ASP A 48 -6.17 -10.77 -6.85
C ASP A 48 -5.68 -11.80 -5.82
N HIS A 49 -4.50 -11.57 -5.23
CA HIS A 49 -3.98 -12.43 -4.17
C HIS A 49 -4.82 -12.38 -2.88
N LEU A 50 -5.24 -11.19 -2.43
CA LEU A 50 -6.09 -11.06 -1.25
C LEU A 50 -7.48 -11.66 -1.49
N VAL A 51 -8.07 -11.44 -2.67
CA VAL A 51 -9.38 -12.00 -3.04
C VAL A 51 -9.33 -13.53 -3.15
N ALA A 52 -8.27 -14.09 -3.74
CA ALA A 52 -8.06 -15.54 -3.81
C ALA A 52 -7.95 -16.19 -2.41
N ASN A 53 -7.57 -15.42 -1.39
CA ASN A 53 -7.50 -15.85 0.01
C ASN A 53 -8.76 -15.46 0.83
N GLY A 54 -9.86 -15.11 0.17
CA GLY A 54 -11.17 -14.93 0.80
C GLY A 54 -11.46 -13.52 1.31
N HIS A 55 -10.60 -12.54 1.05
CA HIS A 55 -10.84 -11.13 1.34
C HIS A 55 -11.64 -10.45 0.22
N LYS A 56 -12.14 -9.24 0.47
CA LYS A 56 -13.01 -8.52 -0.47
C LYS A 56 -12.42 -7.16 -0.80
N ARG A 57 -12.03 -6.99 -2.07
CA ARG A 57 -11.71 -5.65 -2.59
C ARG A 57 -13.00 -4.85 -2.64
N TYR A 58 -13.03 -3.74 -1.92
CA TYR A 58 -14.13 -2.78 -1.93
C TYR A 58 -13.81 -1.67 -2.91
N TRP A 59 -12.70 -0.99 -2.68
CA TRP A 59 -12.21 0.09 -3.52
C TRP A 59 -10.81 -0.23 -4.03
N ALA A 60 -10.47 0.31 -5.19
CA ALA A 60 -9.13 0.27 -5.73
C ALA A 60 -8.91 1.47 -6.65
N CYS A 61 -7.75 2.10 -6.53
CA CYS A 61 -7.32 3.11 -7.48
C CYS A 61 -5.82 3.01 -7.75
N ASP A 62 -5.41 3.64 -8.83
CA ASP A 62 -4.01 3.91 -9.13
C ASP A 62 -3.96 5.18 -10.00
N ILE A 63 -2.84 5.91 -9.99
CA ILE A 63 -2.65 7.07 -10.87
C ILE A 63 -2.47 6.68 -12.34
N ALA A 64 -2.02 5.45 -12.60
CA ALA A 64 -1.76 4.88 -13.92
C ALA A 64 -2.09 3.38 -13.93
N PRO A 65 -3.37 3.00 -13.76
CA PRO A 65 -3.78 1.61 -13.63
C PRO A 65 -3.47 0.82 -14.90
N LYS A 66 -3.13 -0.46 -14.72
CA LYS A 66 -2.86 -1.41 -15.80
C LYS A 66 -4.00 -2.43 -15.98
N ARG A 67 -5.17 -2.13 -15.41
CA ARG A 67 -6.39 -2.95 -15.45
C ARG A 67 -7.62 -2.05 -15.50
N GLY A 68 -8.64 -2.43 -16.27
CA GLY A 68 -9.78 -1.55 -16.59
C GLY A 68 -10.85 -1.39 -15.50
N ASP A 69 -10.83 -2.23 -14.47
CA ASP A 69 -11.72 -2.16 -13.30
C ASP A 69 -11.08 -1.41 -12.11
N ILE A 70 -9.88 -0.88 -12.28
CA ILE A 70 -9.18 -0.04 -11.29
C ILE A 70 -9.42 1.43 -11.67
N ILE A 71 -9.87 2.23 -10.71
CA ILE A 71 -10.15 3.65 -10.94
C ILE A 71 -8.84 4.42 -11.12
N THR A 72 -8.75 5.25 -12.17
CA THR A 72 -7.61 6.16 -12.36
C THR A 72 -7.76 7.37 -11.42
N HIS A 73 -7.01 7.40 -10.31
CA HIS A 73 -7.09 8.47 -9.32
C HIS A 73 -5.82 8.53 -8.43
N ASP A 74 -5.50 9.71 -7.90
CA ASP A 74 -4.59 9.83 -6.76
C ASP A 74 -5.19 9.17 -5.51
N ALA A 75 -4.36 8.42 -4.79
CA ALA A 75 -4.71 7.65 -3.59
C ALA A 75 -5.41 8.47 -2.50
N ILE A 76 -4.83 9.63 -2.15
CA ILE A 76 -5.27 10.46 -1.02
C ILE A 76 -6.53 11.23 -1.42
N GLU A 77 -6.57 11.74 -2.65
CA GLU A 77 -7.75 12.41 -3.18
C GLU A 77 -8.96 11.46 -3.29
N TYR A 78 -8.72 10.21 -3.69
CA TYR A 78 -9.78 9.20 -3.76
C TYR A 78 -10.26 8.78 -2.38
N ALA A 79 -9.34 8.53 -1.44
CA ALA A 79 -9.68 8.27 -0.03
C ALA A 79 -10.54 9.41 0.55
N THR A 80 -10.14 10.65 0.31
CA THR A 80 -10.88 11.86 0.72
C THR A 80 -12.27 11.90 0.12
N SER A 81 -12.40 11.58 -1.16
CA SER A 81 -13.69 11.58 -1.86
C SER A 81 -14.62 10.50 -1.32
N LEU A 82 -14.09 9.28 -1.11
CA LEU A 82 -14.83 8.17 -0.52
C LEU A 82 -15.27 8.47 0.92
N GLN A 83 -14.41 9.12 1.73
CA GLN A 83 -14.75 9.54 3.09
C GLN A 83 -15.90 10.54 3.12
N LYS A 84 -15.87 11.56 2.24
CA LYS A 84 -16.89 12.61 2.17
C LYS A 84 -18.29 12.07 1.88
N ILE A 85 -18.39 10.95 1.18
CA ILE A 85 -19.66 10.31 0.82
C ILE A 85 -19.99 9.09 1.69
N GLY A 86 -19.23 8.83 2.76
CA GLY A 86 -19.44 7.70 3.68
C GLY A 86 -19.04 6.32 3.13
N CYS A 87 -18.51 6.25 1.91
CA CYS A 87 -18.13 4.97 1.28
C CYS A 87 -16.93 4.27 1.92
N LEU A 88 -16.11 4.98 2.71
CA LEU A 88 -15.05 4.36 3.49
C LEU A 88 -15.57 3.62 4.73
N ASP A 89 -16.79 3.87 5.21
CA ASP A 89 -17.30 3.25 6.44
C ASP A 89 -17.35 1.71 6.35
N GLU A 90 -17.54 1.19 5.13
CA GLU A 90 -17.53 -0.24 4.84
C GLU A 90 -16.13 -0.85 4.59
N VAL A 91 -15.07 -0.04 4.64
CA VAL A 91 -13.68 -0.52 4.53
C VAL A 91 -13.15 -0.82 5.93
N ASP A 92 -12.60 -2.02 6.10
CA ASP A 92 -11.96 -2.46 7.35
C ASP A 92 -10.49 -1.99 7.38
N PHE A 93 -9.76 -2.15 6.26
CA PHE A 93 -8.36 -1.74 6.14
C PHE A 93 -8.03 -1.09 4.80
N ILE A 94 -7.08 -0.17 4.81
CA ILE A 94 -6.30 0.14 3.61
C ILE A 94 -5.13 -0.84 3.56
N ILE A 95 -4.90 -1.50 2.42
CA ILE A 95 -3.82 -2.49 2.27
C ILE A 95 -3.13 -2.24 0.94
N THR A 96 -1.85 -1.87 0.96
CA THR A 96 -1.15 -1.40 -0.24
C THR A 96 0.33 -1.77 -0.32
N ASN A 97 0.81 -1.97 -1.54
CA ASN A 97 2.23 -1.93 -1.88
C ASN A 97 2.53 -0.55 -2.49
N PRO A 98 2.91 0.45 -1.68
CA PRO A 98 3.04 1.83 -2.15
C PRO A 98 4.20 1.98 -3.14
N PRO A 99 4.24 3.06 -3.93
CA PRO A 99 5.43 3.44 -4.68
C PRO A 99 6.64 3.60 -3.74
N TYR A 100 7.84 3.28 -4.24
CA TYR A 100 9.09 3.33 -3.45
C TYR A 100 9.80 4.69 -3.52
N SER A 101 9.39 5.58 -4.42
CA SER A 101 9.74 7.00 -4.36
C SER A 101 9.49 7.56 -2.96
N GLU A 102 10.54 8.08 -2.33
CA GLU A 102 10.53 8.52 -0.94
C GLU A 102 9.41 9.53 -0.64
N SER A 103 9.24 10.54 -1.48
CA SER A 103 8.23 11.60 -1.29
C SER A 103 6.80 11.05 -1.38
N ALA A 104 6.53 10.17 -2.35
CA ALA A 104 5.22 9.56 -2.51
C ALA A 104 4.92 8.62 -1.34
N MET A 105 5.87 7.76 -0.99
CA MET A 105 5.75 6.81 0.11
C MET A 105 5.47 7.52 1.44
N LEU A 106 6.26 8.53 1.81
CA LEU A 106 6.07 9.26 3.07
C LEU A 106 4.72 9.97 3.13
N ARG A 107 4.29 10.58 2.03
CA ARG A 107 2.98 11.23 1.96
C ARG A 107 1.84 10.23 2.19
N LEU A 108 1.95 9.01 1.65
CA LEU A 108 0.94 7.95 1.85
C LEU A 108 0.95 7.43 3.30
N LEU A 109 2.13 7.24 3.88
CA LEU A 109 2.28 6.81 5.28
C LEU A 109 1.74 7.84 6.27
N ASP A 110 1.85 9.14 5.95
CA ASP A 110 1.35 10.24 6.78
C ASP A 110 -0.17 10.42 6.63
N CYS A 111 -0.70 10.28 5.41
CA CYS A 111 -2.09 10.64 5.12
C CYS A 111 -3.08 9.47 5.29
N LEU A 112 -2.77 8.28 4.77
CA LEU A 112 -3.74 7.19 4.67
C LEU A 112 -4.23 6.63 6.02
N PRO A 113 -3.38 6.52 7.07
CA PRO A 113 -3.84 6.11 8.40
C PRO A 113 -4.92 7.00 9.01
N ASN A 114 -5.02 8.27 8.61
CA ASN A 114 -6.07 9.19 9.07
C ASN A 114 -7.47 8.81 8.53
N PHE A 115 -7.56 7.97 7.51
CA PHE A 115 -8.83 7.50 6.96
C PHE A 115 -9.25 6.15 7.55
N LYS A 116 -8.32 5.19 7.55
CA LYS A 116 -8.55 3.83 8.03
C LYS A 116 -7.26 3.18 8.52
N PRO A 117 -7.35 2.18 9.42
CA PRO A 117 -6.22 1.33 9.74
C PRO A 117 -5.55 0.78 8.48
N SER A 118 -4.23 0.92 8.39
CA SER A 118 -3.50 0.76 7.13
C SER A 118 -2.33 -0.23 7.23
N TRP A 119 -2.20 -1.10 6.23
CA TRP A 119 -1.08 -2.01 6.03
C TRP A 119 -0.27 -1.60 4.80
N PHE A 120 1.04 -1.42 4.97
CA PHE A 120 1.97 -1.05 3.89
C PHE A 120 3.08 -2.07 3.73
N LEU A 121 3.35 -2.51 2.50
CA LEU A 121 4.50 -3.33 2.17
C LEU A 121 5.74 -2.45 1.96
N LEU A 122 6.68 -2.47 2.90
CA LEU A 122 7.86 -1.61 2.90
C LEU A 122 9.15 -2.43 2.93
N GLN A 123 10.27 -1.83 2.51
CA GLN A 123 11.59 -2.39 2.80
C GLN A 123 11.80 -2.38 4.32
N ALA A 124 12.26 -3.50 4.89
CA ALA A 124 12.51 -3.66 6.32
C ALA A 124 13.47 -2.59 6.86
N GLY A 125 14.46 -2.19 6.05
CA GLY A 125 15.40 -1.14 6.39
C GLY A 125 14.75 0.23 6.66
N PHE A 126 13.58 0.52 6.07
CA PHE A 126 12.84 1.75 6.38
C PHE A 126 12.42 1.77 7.85
N VAL A 127 11.89 0.65 8.37
CA VAL A 127 11.48 0.56 9.78
C VAL A 127 12.67 0.67 10.75
N HIS A 128 13.88 0.32 10.31
CA HIS A 128 15.06 0.27 11.19
C HIS A 128 16.00 1.48 11.07
N ASN A 129 15.87 2.33 10.05
CA ASN A 129 16.78 3.46 9.87
C ASN A 129 16.35 4.70 10.68
N LYS A 130 17.27 5.67 10.82
CA LYS A 130 17.03 6.90 11.62
C LYS A 130 16.01 7.85 10.98
N TYR A 131 15.83 7.79 9.67
CA TYR A 131 14.95 8.69 8.93
C TYR A 131 13.47 8.45 9.29
N PHE A 132 13.07 7.19 9.48
CA PHE A 132 11.72 6.82 9.91
C PHE A 132 11.56 6.76 11.43
N ALA A 133 12.58 7.19 12.19
CA ALA A 133 12.49 7.24 13.65
C ALA A 133 11.28 8.06 14.16
N PRO A 134 10.87 9.18 13.53
CA PRO A 134 9.66 9.91 13.93
C PRO A 134 8.37 9.10 13.79
N LEU A 135 8.33 8.13 12.86
CA LEU A 135 7.14 7.29 12.63
C LEU A 135 7.10 6.06 13.57
N LYS A 136 8.23 5.64 14.14
CA LYS A 136 8.32 4.45 15.01
C LYS A 136 7.33 4.42 16.19
N PRO A 137 7.06 5.52 16.92
CA PRO A 137 6.11 5.49 18.04
C PRO A 137 4.70 5.05 17.63
N PHE A 138 4.37 5.18 16.35
CA PHE A 138 3.04 4.94 15.83
C PHE A 138 2.88 3.57 15.17
N LEU A 139 3.99 2.85 14.97
CA LEU A 139 4.02 1.51 14.41
C LEU A 139 3.40 0.48 15.37
N LYS A 140 2.24 -0.06 15.02
CA LYS A 140 1.50 -1.00 15.88
C LYS A 140 1.87 -2.47 15.64
N SER A 141 2.17 -2.86 14.39
CA SER A 141 2.54 -4.24 14.09
C SER A 141 3.47 -4.35 12.88
N VAL A 142 4.21 -5.47 12.84
CA VAL A 142 5.10 -5.82 11.73
C VAL A 142 4.91 -7.30 11.40
N ALA A 143 4.67 -7.61 10.13
CA ALA A 143 4.71 -8.97 9.61
C ALA A 143 5.92 -9.13 8.68
N SER A 144 6.88 -9.95 9.10
CA SER A 144 8.12 -10.18 8.34
C SER A 144 7.87 -10.95 7.05
N VAL A 145 8.33 -10.40 5.92
CA VAL A 145 8.26 -11.06 4.60
C VAL A 145 9.61 -11.65 4.21
N GLY A 146 10.69 -10.91 4.44
CA GLY A 146 12.04 -11.27 3.97
C GLY A 146 12.25 -10.89 2.50
N ARG A 147 13.12 -11.60 1.79
CA ARG A 147 13.48 -11.26 0.40
C ARG A 147 12.42 -11.68 -0.60
N ILE A 148 11.79 -10.68 -1.21
CA ILE A 148 10.80 -10.88 -2.26
C ILE A 148 11.49 -11.20 -3.60
N LYS A 149 10.91 -12.13 -4.34
CA LYS A 149 11.21 -12.36 -5.76
C LYS A 149 10.15 -11.64 -6.60
N TRP A 150 10.50 -10.48 -7.13
CA TRP A 150 9.56 -9.63 -7.85
C TRP A 150 9.23 -10.14 -9.26
N VAL A 151 10.19 -10.78 -9.92
CA VAL A 151 10.03 -11.30 -11.29
C VAL A 151 10.05 -12.82 -11.23
N GLU A 152 8.90 -13.43 -11.51
CA GLU A 152 8.79 -14.89 -11.55
C GLU A 152 9.68 -15.49 -12.65
N GLY A 153 10.24 -16.67 -12.42
CA GLY A 153 11.18 -17.31 -13.34
C GLY A 153 12.60 -16.73 -13.36
N SER A 154 12.85 -15.54 -12.80
CA SER A 154 14.22 -15.00 -12.67
C SER A 154 15.04 -15.78 -11.64
N ARG A 155 16.38 -15.77 -11.77
CA ARG A 155 17.29 -16.37 -10.78
C ARG A 155 17.51 -15.50 -9.55
N HIS A 156 17.14 -14.23 -9.62
CA HIS A 156 17.49 -13.22 -8.62
C HIS A 156 16.31 -12.92 -7.70
N LYS A 157 16.58 -12.89 -6.39
CA LYS A 157 15.69 -12.28 -5.39
C LYS A 157 16.14 -10.86 -5.16
N SER A 158 15.28 -10.04 -4.56
CA SER A 158 15.67 -8.76 -4.01
C SER A 158 16.88 -8.90 -3.09
N THR A 159 17.80 -7.93 -3.13
CA THR A 159 18.88 -7.80 -2.14
C THR A 159 18.40 -7.17 -0.83
N LYS A 160 17.16 -6.66 -0.82
CA LYS A 160 16.48 -6.04 0.32
C LYS A 160 15.44 -6.99 0.91
N ASP A 161 15.30 -6.92 2.23
CA ASP A 161 14.22 -7.55 2.97
C ASP A 161 13.01 -6.63 3.05
N TYR A 162 11.82 -7.23 3.11
CA TYR A 162 10.55 -6.52 3.18
C TYR A 162 9.74 -6.96 4.41
N VAL A 163 8.83 -6.09 4.81
CA VAL A 163 7.88 -6.29 5.89
C VAL A 163 6.55 -5.63 5.53
N TRP A 164 5.46 -6.18 6.03
CA TRP A 164 4.24 -5.41 6.18
C TRP A 164 4.30 -4.63 7.49
N VAL A 165 4.00 -3.34 7.44
CA VAL A 165 3.85 -2.49 8.62
C VAL A 165 2.39 -2.12 8.80
N TYR A 166 1.91 -2.15 10.04
CA TYR A 166 0.56 -1.75 10.42
C TYR A 166 0.58 -0.49 11.25
N ASP A 167 -0.14 0.50 10.72
CA ASP A 167 -0.53 1.76 11.32
C ASP A 167 0.62 2.71 11.72
N PHE A 168 0.36 4.00 11.51
CA PHE A 168 1.14 5.15 11.95
C PHE A 168 0.13 6.23 12.35
N GLU A 169 -0.47 6.17 13.55
CA GLU A 169 -1.27 7.28 14.08
C GLU A 169 -0.39 8.48 14.45
N VAL A 170 -0.17 9.44 13.54
CA VAL A 170 0.43 10.73 13.96
C VAL A 170 -0.59 11.47 14.82
N VAL A 171 -0.40 11.48 16.14
CA VAL A 171 -1.17 12.38 17.02
C VAL A 171 -0.69 13.81 16.75
N THR A 172 -1.50 14.58 16.01
CA THR A 172 -1.33 16.03 15.87
C THR A 172 -1.88 16.77 17.08
#